data_AF-A0A958XYY9-F1
#
_entry.id   AF-A0A958XYY9-F1
#
_cell.length_a   1.000
_cell.length_b   1.000
_cell.length_c   1.000
_cell.angle_alpha   90.00
_cell.angle_beta   90.00
_cell.angle_gamma   90.00
#
_symmetry.space_group_name_H-M   'P 1'
#
loop_
_entity.id
_entity.type
_entity.pdbx_description
1 polymer ?
#
loop_
_entity_poly.entity_id
_entity_poly.type
_entity_poly.pdbx_seq_one_letter_code
_entity_poly.pdbx_strand_id
1 'polypeptide(L)'
;VDRLVFSMLNKREIQDSDFRYDLNRCVLKESAGKKFARSWDERLKETIQHRVLKKSVSYKTLIRLECYKLQKHIVEGVPYKPFKMWW
;
A
#
# COMPACT_ATOMS: atom_id res chain seq x y z
N VAL A 1 3.41 -1.61 2.33
CA VAL A 1 3.46 -0.31 3.04
C VAL A 1 4.90 0.19 3.11
N ASP A 2 5.82 -0.71 3.46
CA ASP A 2 7.27 -0.58 3.59
C ASP A 2 7.93 0.26 2.50
N ARG A 3 7.69 -0.05 1.22
CA ARG A 3 8.25 0.72 0.10
C ARG A 3 7.86 2.20 0.12
N LEU A 4 6.64 2.52 0.55
CA LEU A 4 6.22 3.91 0.73
C LEU A 4 6.99 4.55 1.88
N VAL A 5 7.08 3.87 3.03
CA VAL A 5 7.81 4.36 4.20
C VAL A 5 9.27 4.66 3.85
N PHE A 6 9.97 3.72 3.22
CA PHE A 6 11.35 3.94 2.77
C PHE A 6 11.48 5.08 1.76
N SER A 7 10.55 5.18 0.81
CA SER A 7 10.53 6.30 -0.14
C SER A 7 10.39 7.64 0.56
N MET A 8 9.45 7.76 1.51
CA MET A 8 9.20 8.99 2.26
C MET A 8 10.39 9.37 3.16
N LEU A 9 11.05 8.39 3.79
CA LEU A 9 12.27 8.62 4.57
C LEU A 9 13.44 9.06 3.68
N ASN A 10 13.68 8.38 2.57
CA ASN A 10 14.77 8.69 1.64
C ASN A 10 14.60 10.07 0.99
N LYS A 11 13.36 10.46 0.69
CA LYS A 11 13.02 11.80 0.18
C LYS A 11 12.93 12.87 1.26
N ARG A 12 13.16 12.51 2.53
CA ARG A 12 13.07 13.40 3.70
C ARG A 12 11.69 14.05 3.87
N GLU A 13 10.63 13.41 3.38
CA GLU A 13 9.23 13.84 3.54
C GLU A 13 8.72 13.66 4.97
N ILE A 14 9.24 12.63 5.64
CA ILE A 14 9.07 12.35 7.08
C ILE A 14 10.47 12.27 7.70
N GLN A 15 10.67 12.97 8.82
CA GLN A 15 11.92 13.00 9.57
C GLN A 15 11.66 12.81 11.08
N ASP A 16 12.71 12.69 11.91
CA ASP A 16 12.56 12.57 13.37
C ASP A 16 11.72 13.73 13.97
N SER A 17 11.87 14.93 13.42
CA SER A 17 11.09 16.11 13.83
C SER A 17 9.58 16.00 13.56
N ASP A 18 9.14 15.04 12.75
CA ASP A 18 7.72 14.75 12.51
C ASP A 18 7.11 13.82 13.57
N PHE A 19 7.89 13.37 14.54
CA PHE A 19 7.43 12.51 15.64
C PHE A 19 7.34 13.28 16.96
N ARG A 20 6.45 12.83 17.84
CA ARG A 20 6.35 13.24 19.24
C ARG A 20 6.59 12.03 20.11
N TYR A 21 7.42 12.22 21.12
CA TYR A 21 7.71 11.21 22.13
C TYR A 21 7.00 11.63 23.40
N ASP A 22 5.99 10.85 23.82
CA ASP A 22 5.25 11.11 25.04
C ASP A 22 4.88 9.77 25.71
N LEU A 23 4.96 9.71 27.04
CA LEU A 23 4.59 8.53 27.85
C LEU A 23 5.14 7.20 27.31
N ASN A 24 6.43 7.14 26.97
CA ASN A 24 7.10 5.97 26.36
C ASN A 24 6.49 5.51 25.01
N ARG A 25 5.89 6.42 24.25
CA ARG A 25 5.33 6.16 22.92
C ARG A 25 5.94 7.11 21.90
N CYS A 26 6.18 6.61 20.70
CA CYS A 26 6.52 7.43 19.53
C CYS A 26 5.27 7.55 18.65
N VAL A 27 4.80 8.77 18.45
CA VAL A 27 3.57 9.06 17.70
C VAL A 27 3.87 10.05 16.60
N LEU A 28 3.32 9.80 15.41
CA LEU A 28 3.44 10.71 14.28
C LEU A 28 2.61 11.97 14.53
N LYS A 29 3.19 13.15 14.29
CA LYS A 29 2.46 14.42 14.34
C LYS A 29 1.35 14.43 13.30
N GLU A 30 0.24 15.13 13.60
CA GLU A 30 -0.90 15.22 12.69
C GLU A 30 -0.51 15.75 11.30
N SER A 31 0.38 16.73 11.23
CA SER A 31 0.90 17.28 9.98
C SER A 31 1.57 16.21 9.11
N ALA A 32 2.39 15.35 9.73
CA ALA A 32 3.05 14.25 9.05
C ALA A 32 2.10 13.08 8.75
N GLY A 33 1.10 12.87 9.60
CA GLY A 33 -0.01 11.94 9.33
C GLY A 33 -0.78 12.32 8.07
N LYS A 34 -1.05 13.61 7.85
CA LYS A 34 -1.68 14.11 6.61
C LYS A 34 -0.78 13.90 5.39
N LYS A 35 0.54 14.13 5.51
CA LYS A 35 1.50 13.83 4.43
C LYS A 35 1.48 12.34 4.08
N PHE A 36 1.56 11.47 5.09
CA PHE A 36 1.52 10.03 4.89
C PHE A 36 0.22 9.56 4.23
N ALA A 37 -0.94 10.05 4.70
CA ALA A 37 -2.23 9.72 4.14
C ALA A 37 -2.34 10.12 2.66
N ARG A 38 -1.81 11.30 2.30
CA ARG A 38 -1.75 11.76 0.91
C ARG A 38 -0.86 10.87 0.06
N SER A 39 0.38 10.61 0.47
CA SER A 39 1.31 9.76 -0.29
C SER A 39 0.79 8.32 -0.40
N TRP A 40 0.04 7.84 0.61
CA TRP A 40 -0.64 6.54 0.56
C TRP A 40 -1.77 6.50 -0.47
N ASP A 41 -2.63 7.53 -0.53
CA ASP A 41 -3.69 7.61 -1.54
C ASP A 41 -3.12 7.73 -2.95
N GLU A 42 -2.07 8.52 -3.15
CA GLU A 42 -1.33 8.60 -4.42
C GLU A 42 -0.77 7.24 -4.82
N ARG A 43 -0.12 6.53 -3.88
CA ARG A 43 0.40 5.18 -4.10
C ARG A 43 -0.68 4.17 -4.47
N LEU A 44 -1.89 4.29 -3.91
CA LEU A 44 -3.02 3.43 -4.27
C LEU A 44 -3.56 3.69 -5.68
N LYS A 45 -3.42 4.92 -6.18
CA LYS A 45 -3.82 5.34 -7.54
C LYS A 45 -2.79 4.95 -8.59
N GLU A 46 -1.51 4.84 -8.24
CA GLU A 46 -0.46 4.39 -9.14
C GLU A 46 -0.85 3.06 -9.82
N THR A 47 -0.49 2.94 -11.10
CA THR A 47 -0.83 1.77 -11.92
C THR A 47 0.40 0.94 -12.23
N ILE A 48 0.20 -0.37 -12.31
CA ILE A 48 1.19 -1.34 -12.76
C ILE A 48 0.66 -2.14 -13.94
N GLN A 49 1.54 -2.60 -14.81
CA GLN A 49 1.18 -3.48 -15.92
C GLN A 49 0.91 -4.90 -15.41
N HIS A 50 -0.36 -5.31 -15.43
CA HIS A 50 -0.75 -6.63 -14.98
C HIS A 50 -0.59 -7.65 -16.12
N ARG A 51 0.51 -8.41 -16.14
CA ARG A 51 0.90 -9.32 -17.23
C ARG A 51 -0.19 -10.28 -17.70
N VAL A 52 -0.93 -10.89 -16.77
CA VAL A 52 -1.99 -11.86 -17.11
C VAL A 52 -3.21 -11.19 -17.73
N LEU A 53 -3.51 -9.95 -17.30
CA LEU A 53 -4.68 -9.20 -17.77
C LEU A 53 -4.34 -8.27 -18.94
N LYS A 54 -3.05 -8.16 -19.29
CA LYS A 54 -2.48 -7.28 -20.32
C LYS A 54 -3.01 -5.84 -20.26
N LYS A 55 -3.19 -5.31 -19.05
CA LYS A 55 -3.69 -3.95 -18.83
C LYS A 55 -3.06 -3.29 -17.61
N SER A 56 -3.08 -1.96 -17.59
CA SER A 56 -2.71 -1.15 -16.43
C SER A 56 -3.76 -1.31 -15.33
N VAL A 57 -3.33 -1.67 -14.13
CA VAL A 57 -4.21 -1.86 -12.97
C VAL A 57 -3.63 -1.07 -11.80
N SER A 58 -4.46 -0.28 -11.13
CA SER A 58 -4.02 0.45 -9.93
C SER A 58 -3.79 -0.49 -8.75
N TYR A 59 -2.93 -0.11 -7.79
CA TYR A 59 -2.76 -0.89 -6.55
C TYR A 59 -4.09 -1.11 -5.82
N LYS A 60 -4.97 -0.10 -5.80
CA LYS A 60 -6.34 -0.24 -5.26
C LYS A 60 -7.13 -1.33 -5.98
N THR A 61 -7.06 -1.36 -7.30
CA THR A 61 -7.76 -2.39 -8.09
C THR A 61 -7.13 -3.76 -7.90
N LEU A 62 -5.82 -3.84 -7.71
CA LEU A 62 -5.11 -5.09 -7.45
C LEU A 62 -5.57 -5.75 -6.14
N ILE A 63 -5.75 -4.96 -5.07
CA ILE A 63 -6.35 -5.45 -3.82
C ILE A 63 -7.74 -6.02 -4.07
N ARG A 64 -8.57 -5.33 -4.87
CA ARG A 64 -9.90 -5.83 -5.25
C ARG A 64 -9.84 -7.16 -6.01
N LEU A 65 -8.87 -7.33 -6.91
CA LEU A 65 -8.67 -8.58 -7.64
C LEU A 65 -8.29 -9.73 -6.69
N GLU A 66 -7.48 -9.49 -5.67
CA GLU A 66 -7.18 -10.49 -4.64
C GLU A 66 -8.45 -10.89 -3.86
N CYS A 67 -9.29 -9.92 -3.49
CA CYS A 67 -10.59 -10.22 -2.86
C CYS A 67 -11.48 -11.11 -3.77
N TYR A 68 -11.51 -10.86 -5.08
CA TYR A 68 -12.26 -11.72 -6.00
C TYR A 68 -11.69 -13.15 -6.06
N LYS A 69 -10.37 -13.33 -5.98
CA LYS A 69 -9.79 -14.68 -5.92
C LYS A 69 -10.18 -15.41 -4.63
N LEU A 70 -10.20 -14.69 -3.50
CA LEU A 70 -10.66 -15.25 -2.22
C LEU A 70 -12.15 -15.61 -2.27
N GLN A 71 -12.99 -14.74 -2.84
CA GLN A 71 -14.41 -15.03 -3.05
C GLN A 71 -14.60 -16.31 -3.87
N LYS A 72 -13.90 -16.45 -5.01
CA LYS A 72 -13.96 -17.66 -5.84
C LYS A 72 -13.49 -18.90 -5.10
N HIS A 73 -12.48 -18.76 -4.25
CA HIS A 73 -12.03 -19.87 -3.43
C HIS A 73 -13.11 -20.37 -2.46
N ILE A 74 -13.82 -19.45 -1.82
CA ILE A 74 -14.86 -19.76 -0.83
C ILE A 74 -16.13 -20.29 -1.51
N VAL A 75 -16.55 -19.68 -2.62
CA VAL A 75 -17.86 -19.96 -3.24
C VAL A 75 -17.77 -21.07 -4.30
N GLU A 76 -16.70 -21.07 -5.10
CA GLU A 76 -16.56 -21.95 -6.27
C GLU A 76 -15.56 -23.09 -6.01
N GLY A 77 -14.87 -23.11 -4.85
CA GLY A 77 -13.85 -24.11 -4.52
C GLY A 77 -12.56 -23.98 -5.32
N VAL A 78 -12.40 -22.93 -6.13
CA VAL A 78 -11.19 -22.71 -6.95
C VAL A 78 -9.98 -22.41 -6.04
N PRO A 79 -8.86 -23.15 -6.11
CA PRO A 79 -7.72 -22.91 -5.23
C PRO A 79 -7.17 -21.48 -5.33
N TYR A 80 -7.10 -20.77 -4.21
CA TYR A 80 -6.53 -19.43 -4.13
C TYR A 80 -5.05 -19.45 -4.48
N LYS A 81 -4.64 -18.58 -5.42
CA LYS A 81 -3.22 -18.35 -5.76
C LYS A 81 -2.87 -16.89 -5.46
N PRO A 82 -2.01 -16.63 -4.46
CA PRO A 82 -1.70 -15.28 -4.03
C PRO A 82 -0.99 -14.49 -5.13
N PHE A 83 -1.26 -13.19 -5.18
CA PHE A 83 -0.49 -12.30 -6.03
C PHE A 83 0.99 -12.29 -5.61
N LYS A 84 1.87 -12.51 -6.58
CA LYS A 84 3.31 -12.33 -6.43
C LYS A 84 3.75 -11.14 -7.26
N MET A 85 4.35 -10.19 -6.57
CA MET A 85 4.92 -8.99 -7.16
C MET A 85 6.28 -9.35 -7.77
N TRP A 86 6.54 -8.96 -9.01
CA TRP A 86 7.66 -9.47 -9.82
C TRP A 86 8.98 -8.68 -9.63
N TRP A 87 9.12 -7.97 -8.52
CA TRP A 87 10.21 -7.03 -8.27
C TRP A 87 10.47 -6.87 -6.78
#